data_AF-A0A537PBT8-F1
#
_entry.id   AF-A0A537PBT8-F1
#
_cell.length_a   1.000
_cell.length_b   1.000
_cell.length_c   1.000
_cell.angle_alpha   90.00
_cell.angle_beta   90.00
_cell.angle_gamma   90.00
#
_symmetry.space_group_name_H-M   'P 1'
#
loop_
_entity.id
_entity.type
_entity.pdbx_description
1 polymer ?
#
loop_
_entity_poly.entity_id
_entity_poly.type
_entity_poly.pdbx_seq_one_letter_code
_entity_poly.pdbx_strand_id
1 'polypeptide(L)'
;MVAVAEITHNSPILADLPRLIEEAQGVIGSLYGHAKARIQARVTAERKLSGHLIEREQHAVHGLAWLATYDAVLRELSAYAARLTASQKFGEMEQLLIQIAAGEYLNQIAGGIPMNQAEFARLADLGLTRSDLAALDRPPVQALMISGNTAAARARLVQLMIAARGASTFGDCGLDDTMDEMRTSMRRFVEAKV
;
A
#
# COMPACT_ATOMS: atom_id res chain seq x y z
N MET A 1 -26.57 -6.34 -37.56
CA MET A 1 -26.67 -5.68 -36.25
C MET A 1 -26.50 -6.74 -35.18
N VAL A 2 -25.30 -6.85 -34.61
CA VAL A 2 -25.08 -7.69 -33.44
C VAL A 2 -25.40 -6.82 -32.24
N ALA A 3 -26.38 -7.25 -31.44
CA ALA A 3 -26.75 -6.59 -30.20
C ALA A 3 -25.51 -6.54 -29.30
N VAL A 4 -25.04 -5.32 -29.02
CA VAL A 4 -24.06 -5.06 -27.98
C VAL A 4 -24.78 -5.33 -26.67
N ALA A 5 -24.47 -6.46 -26.04
CA ALA A 5 -24.95 -6.78 -24.72
C ALA A 5 -24.61 -5.61 -23.79
N GLU A 6 -25.62 -5.09 -23.09
CA GLU A 6 -25.45 -4.13 -22.00
C GLU A 6 -24.42 -4.69 -21.02
N ILE A 7 -23.27 -4.00 -20.92
CA ILE A 7 -22.29 -4.24 -19.88
C ILE A 7 -22.91 -3.72 -18.59
N THR A 8 -23.58 -4.60 -17.84
CA THR A 8 -23.90 -4.34 -16.44
C THR A 8 -22.57 -4.12 -15.70
N HIS A 9 -22.30 -2.87 -15.32
CA HIS A 9 -21.08 -2.48 -14.60
C HIS A 9 -21.11 -3.07 -13.18
N ASN A 10 -20.62 -4.30 -13.04
CA ASN A 10 -20.18 -4.78 -11.75
C ASN A 10 -19.02 -3.87 -11.33
N SER A 11 -19.21 -3.08 -10.27
CA SER A 11 -18.19 -2.13 -9.78
C SER A 11 -16.86 -2.87 -9.59
N PRO A 12 -15.72 -2.33 -10.08
CA PRO A 12 -14.41 -2.96 -9.90
C PRO A 12 -13.87 -2.81 -8.46
N ILE A 13 -14.69 -2.31 -7.54
CA ILE A 13 -14.37 -2.09 -6.13
C ILE A 13 -14.78 -3.32 -5.31
N LEU A 14 -13.87 -3.77 -4.45
CA LEU A 14 -14.10 -4.82 -3.49
C LEU A 14 -15.07 -4.36 -2.40
N ALA A 15 -16.04 -5.21 -2.09
CA ALA A 15 -16.93 -4.98 -0.96
C ALA A 15 -16.12 -4.97 0.36
N ASP A 16 -16.54 -4.10 1.28
CA ASP A 16 -15.99 -4.05 2.65
C ASP A 16 -14.47 -3.76 2.69
N LEU A 17 -14.01 -2.89 1.77
CA LEU A 17 -12.61 -2.53 1.62
C LEU A 17 -11.92 -2.05 2.91
N PRO A 18 -12.55 -1.23 3.79
CA PRO A 18 -11.93 -0.82 5.06
C PRO A 18 -11.53 -2.01 5.95
N ARG A 19 -12.39 -3.03 6.09
CA ARG A 19 -12.05 -4.24 6.85
C ARG A 19 -10.94 -5.02 6.16
N LEU A 20 -11.01 -5.16 4.83
CA LEU A 20 -10.00 -5.91 4.06
C LEU A 20 -8.60 -5.33 4.27
N ILE A 21 -8.45 -3.99 4.20
CA ILE A 21 -7.15 -3.34 4.37
C ILE A 21 -6.65 -3.40 5.81
N GLU A 22 -7.54 -3.25 6.80
CA GLU A 22 -7.19 -3.39 8.22
C GLU A 22 -6.67 -4.79 8.53
N GLU A 23 -7.39 -5.84 8.11
CA GLU A 23 -6.97 -7.22 8.35
C GLU A 23 -5.67 -7.57 7.62
N ALA A 24 -5.50 -7.09 6.38
CA ALA A 24 -4.27 -7.31 5.62
C ALA A 24 -3.08 -6.58 6.26
N GLN A 25 -3.26 -5.34 6.73
CA GLN A 25 -2.24 -4.61 7.46
C GLN A 25 -1.82 -5.34 8.73
N GLY A 26 -2.76 -5.87 9.52
CA GLY A 26 -2.45 -6.65 10.72
C GLY A 26 -1.57 -7.88 10.41
N VAL A 27 -1.82 -8.55 9.29
CA VAL A 27 -0.97 -9.67 8.81
C VAL A 27 0.44 -9.19 8.48
N ILE A 28 0.57 -8.12 7.69
CA ILE A 28 1.88 -7.61 7.28
C ILE A 28 2.67 -7.05 8.48
N GLY A 29 2.02 -6.38 9.42
CA GLY A 29 2.65 -5.90 10.65
C GLY A 29 3.23 -7.02 11.51
N SER A 30 2.53 -8.16 11.57
CA SER A 30 3.04 -9.37 12.25
C SER A 30 4.28 -9.95 11.53
N LEU A 31 4.23 -10.07 10.20
CA LEU A 31 5.37 -10.52 9.39
C LEU A 31 6.59 -9.60 9.55
N TYR A 32 6.37 -8.28 9.54
CA TYR A 32 7.41 -7.30 9.79
C TYR A 32 8.03 -7.47 11.18
N GLY A 33 7.21 -7.67 12.22
CA GLY A 33 7.68 -7.94 13.57
C GLY A 33 8.60 -9.17 13.65
N HIS A 34 8.22 -10.27 13.02
CA HIS A 34 9.04 -11.49 12.94
C HIS A 34 10.34 -11.27 12.16
N ALA A 35 10.28 -10.64 10.99
CA ALA A 35 11.45 -10.31 10.19
C ALA A 35 12.44 -9.43 10.97
N LYS A 36 11.93 -8.39 11.65
CA LYS A 36 12.72 -7.48 12.46
C LYS A 36 13.46 -8.21 13.58
N ALA A 37 12.77 -9.07 14.32
CA ALA A 37 13.39 -9.85 15.39
C ALA A 37 14.51 -10.77 14.88
N ARG A 38 14.30 -11.40 13.71
CA ARG A 38 15.28 -12.32 13.09
C ARG A 38 16.51 -11.58 12.57
N ILE A 39 16.32 -10.46 11.87
CA ILE A 39 17.44 -9.63 11.42
C ILE A 39 18.20 -9.06 12.61
N GLN A 40 17.49 -8.55 13.63
CA GLN A 40 18.13 -8.05 14.85
C GLN A 40 19.00 -9.12 15.51
N ALA A 41 18.55 -10.37 15.59
CA ALA A 41 19.35 -11.47 16.11
C ALA A 41 20.62 -11.75 15.29
N ARG A 42 20.56 -11.62 13.96
CA ARG A 42 21.73 -11.79 13.07
C ARG A 42 22.79 -10.70 13.21
N VAL A 43 22.37 -9.48 13.56
CA VAL A 43 23.26 -8.31 13.63
C VAL A 43 23.62 -7.88 15.05
N THR A 44 23.19 -8.63 16.07
CA THR A 44 23.51 -8.35 17.48
C THR A 44 24.70 -9.21 17.93
N ALA A 45 25.70 -8.58 18.51
CA ALA A 45 26.82 -9.25 19.19
C ALA A 45 27.00 -8.61 20.57
N GLU A 46 27.30 -9.42 21.60
CA GLU A 46 27.54 -8.91 22.96
C GLU A 46 26.40 -8.00 23.49
N ARG A 47 25.15 -8.34 23.15
CA ARG A 47 23.92 -7.60 23.51
C ARG A 47 23.80 -6.19 22.89
N LYS A 48 24.61 -5.86 21.88
CA LYS A 48 24.51 -4.60 21.13
C LYS A 48 24.50 -4.86 19.63
N LEU A 49 23.96 -3.92 18.87
CA LEU A 49 24.06 -3.97 17.41
C LEU A 49 25.53 -3.83 16.99
N SER A 50 26.00 -4.73 16.13
CA SER A 50 27.36 -4.71 15.60
C SER A 50 27.35 -4.10 14.20
N GLY A 51 28.05 -2.98 14.02
CA GLY A 51 28.18 -2.33 12.71
C GLY A 51 28.79 -3.25 11.65
N HIS A 52 29.76 -4.10 12.04
CA HIS A 52 30.34 -5.09 11.14
C HIS A 52 29.32 -6.15 10.70
N LEU A 53 28.45 -6.62 11.60
CA LEU A 53 27.41 -7.58 11.22
C LEU A 53 26.31 -6.91 10.38
N ILE A 54 25.99 -5.65 10.65
CA ILE A 54 25.06 -4.87 9.81
C ILE A 54 25.60 -4.76 8.38
N GLU A 55 26.88 -4.44 8.21
CA GLU A 55 27.50 -4.35 6.89
C GLU A 55 27.53 -5.72 6.18
N ARG A 56 27.84 -6.80 6.91
CA ARG A 56 27.79 -8.15 6.35
C ARG A 56 26.37 -8.54 5.90
N GLU A 57 25.36 -8.15 6.66
CA GLU A 57 23.95 -8.44 6.38
C GLU A 57 23.25 -7.29 5.62
N GLN A 58 23.99 -6.39 4.97
CA GLN A 58 23.49 -5.11 4.44
C GLN A 58 22.23 -5.28 3.55
N HIS A 59 22.22 -6.28 2.67
CA HIS A 59 21.06 -6.55 1.82
C HIS A 59 19.81 -6.89 2.64
N ALA A 60 19.94 -7.72 3.68
CA ALA A 60 18.83 -8.11 4.54
C ALA A 60 18.39 -6.96 5.47
N VAL A 61 19.33 -6.12 5.91
CA VAL A 61 19.03 -4.91 6.70
C VAL A 61 18.27 -3.89 5.87
N HIS A 62 18.70 -3.62 4.63
CA HIS A 62 17.97 -2.75 3.71
C HIS A 62 16.63 -3.36 3.32
N GLY A 63 16.57 -4.66 3.06
CA GLY A 63 15.32 -5.36 2.76
C GLY A 63 14.32 -5.27 3.91
N LEU A 64 14.77 -5.33 5.16
CA LEU A 64 13.94 -5.07 6.34
C LEU A 64 13.39 -3.64 6.35
N ALA A 65 14.20 -2.64 5.97
CA ALA A 65 13.74 -1.25 5.87
C ALA A 65 12.69 -1.07 4.76
N TRP A 66 12.82 -1.77 3.64
CA TRP A 66 11.80 -1.79 2.58
C TRP A 66 10.50 -2.46 3.04
N LEU A 67 10.58 -3.60 3.74
CA LEU A 67 9.40 -4.23 4.33
C LEU A 67 8.73 -3.31 5.37
N ALA A 68 9.52 -2.63 6.21
CA ALA A 68 8.99 -1.64 7.15
C ALA A 68 8.25 -0.49 6.45
N THR A 69 8.78 -0.06 5.31
CA THR A 69 8.16 0.99 4.48
C THR A 69 6.81 0.52 3.94
N TYR A 70 6.71 -0.73 3.48
CA TYR A 70 5.47 -1.27 2.92
C TYR A 70 4.42 -1.55 4.01
N ASP A 71 4.83 -2.05 5.19
CA ASP A 71 3.95 -2.10 6.38
C ASP A 71 3.40 -0.72 6.72
N ALA A 72 4.27 0.31 6.75
CA ALA A 72 3.86 1.67 7.03
C ALA A 72 2.85 2.20 6.00
N VAL A 73 3.08 1.95 4.70
CA VAL A 73 2.12 2.33 3.65
C VAL A 73 0.75 1.68 3.89
N LEU A 74 0.69 0.37 4.14
CA LEU A 74 -0.58 -0.32 4.38
C LEU A 74 -1.28 0.19 5.66
N ARG A 75 -0.52 0.50 6.71
CA ARG A 75 -1.03 1.15 7.94
C ARG A 75 -1.63 2.52 7.67
N GLU A 76 -0.92 3.37 6.94
CA GLU A 76 -1.43 4.70 6.65
C GLU A 76 -2.62 4.68 5.69
N LEU A 77 -2.67 3.74 4.72
CA LEU A 77 -3.84 3.54 3.87
C LEU A 77 -5.05 3.04 4.66
N SER A 78 -4.87 2.10 5.59
CA SER A 78 -5.94 1.64 6.49
C SER A 78 -6.48 2.79 7.36
N ALA A 79 -5.59 3.55 7.99
CA ALA A 79 -5.97 4.69 8.82
C ALA A 79 -6.64 5.81 8.01
N TYR A 80 -6.17 6.05 6.78
CA TYR A 80 -6.77 6.98 5.83
C TYR A 80 -8.19 6.56 5.44
N ALA A 81 -8.41 5.28 5.08
CA ALA A 81 -9.74 4.74 4.81
C ALA A 81 -10.69 4.95 5.99
N ALA A 82 -10.24 4.67 7.21
CA ALA A 82 -11.04 4.83 8.43
C ALA A 82 -11.44 6.29 8.67
N ARG A 83 -10.49 7.24 8.55
CA ARG A 83 -10.77 8.69 8.72
C ARG A 83 -11.75 9.21 7.67
N LEU A 84 -11.57 8.83 6.40
CA LEU A 84 -12.48 9.25 5.33
C LEU A 84 -13.86 8.62 5.47
N THR A 85 -13.94 7.37 5.95
CA THR A 85 -15.23 6.72 6.20
C THR A 85 -16.00 7.46 7.30
N ALA A 86 -15.32 7.78 8.41
CA ALA A 86 -15.92 8.52 9.52
C ALA A 86 -16.41 9.92 9.14
N SER A 87 -15.73 10.56 8.17
CA SER A 87 -16.09 11.88 7.65
C SER A 87 -17.00 11.85 6.42
N GLN A 88 -17.50 10.67 6.03
CA GLN A 88 -18.34 10.48 4.82
C GLN A 88 -17.69 10.96 3.51
N LYS A 89 -16.35 10.96 3.47
CA LYS A 89 -15.52 11.37 2.33
C LYS A 89 -14.87 10.18 1.60
N PHE A 90 -15.15 8.94 2.02
CA PHE A 90 -14.58 7.75 1.40
C PHE A 90 -15.34 7.35 0.12
N GLY A 91 -15.05 8.08 -0.96
CA GLY A 91 -15.71 7.95 -2.25
C GLY A 91 -15.12 6.86 -3.15
N GLU A 92 -15.56 6.84 -4.40
CA GLU A 92 -15.15 5.86 -5.40
C GLU A 92 -13.66 5.97 -5.75
N MET A 93 -13.15 7.20 -5.88
CA MET A 93 -11.74 7.45 -6.23
C MET A 93 -10.83 6.97 -5.11
N GLU A 94 -11.16 7.26 -3.85
CA GLU A 94 -10.38 6.87 -2.68
C GLU A 94 -10.35 5.35 -2.51
N GLN A 95 -11.50 4.68 -2.69
CA GLN A 95 -11.57 3.22 -2.67
C GLN A 95 -10.68 2.59 -3.73
N LEU A 96 -10.70 3.09 -4.96
CA LEU A 96 -9.85 2.57 -6.04
C LEU A 96 -8.36 2.81 -5.78
N LEU A 97 -7.99 4.00 -5.30
CA LEU A 97 -6.61 4.32 -4.93
C LEU A 97 -6.07 3.36 -3.87
N ILE A 98 -6.82 3.16 -2.77
CA ILE A 98 -6.43 2.27 -1.67
C ILE A 98 -6.36 0.83 -2.15
N GLN A 99 -7.39 0.35 -2.83
CA GLN A 99 -7.47 -1.04 -3.29
C GLN A 99 -6.32 -1.40 -4.25
N ILE A 100 -6.04 -0.52 -5.22
CA ILE A 100 -4.97 -0.72 -6.20
C ILE A 100 -3.61 -0.73 -5.49
N ALA A 101 -3.36 0.26 -4.63
CA ALA A 101 -2.10 0.36 -3.90
C ALA A 101 -1.88 -0.85 -2.99
N ALA A 102 -2.90 -1.24 -2.22
CA ALA A 102 -2.83 -2.39 -1.33
C ALA A 102 -2.60 -3.69 -2.09
N GLY A 103 -3.33 -3.92 -3.19
CA GLY A 103 -3.15 -5.10 -4.03
C GLY A 103 -1.74 -5.19 -4.61
N GLU A 104 -1.19 -4.06 -5.09
CA GLU A 104 0.18 -4.02 -5.61
C GLU A 104 1.21 -4.30 -4.51
N TYR A 105 1.11 -3.62 -3.37
CA TYR A 105 2.09 -3.73 -2.29
C TYR A 105 2.08 -5.11 -1.64
N LEU A 106 0.90 -5.73 -1.47
CA LEU A 106 0.81 -7.11 -0.97
C LEU A 106 1.44 -8.12 -1.94
N ASN A 107 1.22 -7.96 -3.26
CA ASN A 107 1.87 -8.81 -4.26
C ASN A 107 3.39 -8.63 -4.28
N GLN A 108 3.88 -7.40 -4.13
CA GLN A 108 5.32 -7.15 -4.03
C GLN A 108 5.91 -7.67 -2.71
N ILE A 109 5.21 -7.58 -1.58
CA ILE A 109 5.64 -8.23 -0.33
C ILE A 109 5.77 -9.75 -0.53
N ALA A 110 4.79 -10.38 -1.19
CA ALA A 110 4.79 -11.82 -1.42
C ALA A 110 5.86 -12.27 -2.44
N GLY A 111 6.04 -11.50 -3.53
CA GLY A 111 6.91 -11.85 -4.66
C GLY A 111 8.35 -11.33 -4.57
N GLY A 112 8.59 -10.28 -3.78
CA GLY A 112 9.86 -9.58 -3.65
C GLY A 112 9.69 -8.07 -3.86
N ILE A 113 10.08 -7.28 -2.86
CA ILE A 113 9.97 -5.81 -2.90
C ILE A 113 11.14 -5.25 -3.70
N PRO A 114 10.92 -4.50 -4.79
CA PRO A 114 12.00 -3.90 -5.55
C PRO A 114 12.69 -2.80 -4.73
N MET A 115 13.97 -2.99 -4.41
CA MET A 115 14.80 -1.95 -3.78
C MET A 115 15.44 -1.05 -4.84
N ASN A 116 15.75 -1.64 -5.99
CA ASN A 116 16.08 -0.99 -7.25
C ASN A 116 15.68 -1.93 -8.41
N GLN A 117 16.15 -1.66 -9.62
CA GLN A 117 15.79 -2.47 -10.80
C GLN A 117 16.31 -3.92 -10.75
N ALA A 118 17.38 -4.21 -10.01
CA ALA A 118 18.04 -5.51 -9.96
C ALA A 118 17.97 -6.20 -8.58
N GLU A 119 17.73 -5.44 -7.51
CA GLU A 119 17.70 -5.95 -6.15
C GLU A 119 16.29 -6.01 -5.58
N PHE A 120 15.94 -7.17 -5.04
CA PHE A 120 14.63 -7.44 -4.47
C PHE A 120 14.77 -7.96 -3.05
N ALA A 121 14.07 -7.35 -2.11
CA ALA A 121 13.94 -7.87 -0.76
C ALA A 121 12.87 -8.96 -0.72
N ARG A 122 13.27 -10.21 -0.57
CA ARG A 122 12.34 -11.34 -0.40
C ARG A 122 12.21 -11.70 1.07
N LEU A 123 11.01 -12.11 1.47
CA LEU A 123 10.71 -12.46 2.86
C LEU A 123 11.60 -13.61 3.37
N ALA A 124 12.01 -14.53 2.50
CA ALA A 124 12.95 -15.60 2.84
C ALA A 124 14.33 -15.07 3.27
N ASP A 125 14.84 -14.01 2.61
CA ASP A 125 16.12 -13.38 2.94
C ASP A 125 16.07 -12.72 4.33
N LEU A 126 14.87 -12.31 4.76
CA LEU A 126 14.59 -11.77 6.09
C LEU A 126 14.38 -12.87 7.16
N GLY A 127 14.56 -14.14 6.79
CA GLY A 127 14.41 -15.27 7.68
C GLY A 127 12.96 -15.70 7.91
N LEU A 128 12.01 -15.28 7.08
CA LEU A 128 10.63 -15.77 7.12
C LEU A 128 10.53 -17.17 6.52
N THR A 129 9.90 -18.07 7.29
CA THR A 129 9.67 -19.46 6.95
C THR A 129 8.33 -19.62 6.25
N ARG A 130 8.12 -20.75 5.57
CA ARG A 130 6.80 -21.08 4.97
C ARG A 130 5.65 -20.99 5.98
N SER A 131 5.89 -21.37 7.23
CA SER A 131 4.87 -21.30 8.28
C SER A 131 4.51 -19.85 8.63
N ASP A 132 5.47 -18.92 8.58
CA ASP A 132 5.15 -17.49 8.77
C ASP A 132 4.34 -16.97 7.58
N LEU A 133 4.73 -17.37 6.36
CA LEU A 133 4.12 -16.89 5.11
C LEU A 133 2.70 -17.42 4.88
N ALA A 134 2.29 -18.50 5.54
CA ALA A 134 0.91 -19.01 5.47
C ALA A 134 -0.14 -17.96 5.88
N ALA A 135 0.24 -16.94 6.65
CA ALA A 135 -0.65 -15.82 6.98
C ALA A 135 -1.08 -15.00 5.75
N LEU A 136 -0.29 -15.00 4.67
CA LEU A 136 -0.64 -14.34 3.40
C LEU A 136 -1.80 -15.05 2.69
N ASP A 137 -2.07 -16.32 3.00
CA ASP A 137 -3.20 -17.07 2.42
C ASP A 137 -4.55 -16.73 3.07
N ARG A 138 -4.57 -15.84 4.07
CA ARG A 138 -5.82 -15.40 4.71
C ARG A 138 -6.75 -14.73 3.68
N PRO A 139 -8.07 -14.99 3.74
CA PRO A 139 -9.01 -14.49 2.73
C PRO A 139 -8.95 -12.98 2.45
N PRO A 140 -8.82 -12.07 3.44
CA PRO A 140 -8.72 -10.64 3.17
C PRO A 140 -7.47 -10.24 2.38
N VAL A 141 -6.34 -10.88 2.68
CA VAL A 141 -5.07 -10.65 1.98
C VAL A 141 -5.18 -11.15 0.55
N GLN A 142 -5.68 -12.37 0.36
CA GLN A 142 -5.89 -12.96 -0.96
C GLN A 142 -6.88 -12.16 -1.81
N ALA A 143 -7.96 -11.65 -1.23
CA ALA A 143 -8.92 -10.79 -1.94
C ALA A 143 -8.24 -9.55 -2.52
N LEU A 144 -7.40 -8.85 -1.74
CA LEU A 144 -6.65 -7.69 -2.21
C LEU A 144 -5.56 -8.06 -3.22
N MET A 145 -4.82 -9.15 -3.00
CA MET A 145 -3.77 -9.59 -3.92
C MET A 145 -4.32 -9.97 -5.30
N ILE A 146 -5.44 -10.70 -5.35
CA ILE A 146 -6.03 -11.21 -6.59
C ILE A 146 -6.83 -10.13 -7.32
N SER A 147 -7.64 -9.37 -6.57
CA SER A 147 -8.67 -8.51 -7.15
C SER A 147 -8.45 -7.02 -6.87
N GLY A 148 -7.39 -6.66 -6.16
CA GLY A 148 -7.11 -5.26 -5.80
C GLY A 148 -6.63 -4.43 -6.99
N ASN A 149 -5.52 -4.84 -7.61
CA ASN A 149 -4.91 -4.13 -8.74
C ASN A 149 -5.30 -4.74 -10.10
N THR A 150 -6.57 -4.65 -10.48
CA THR A 150 -7.07 -5.19 -11.77
C THR A 150 -7.03 -4.14 -12.89
N ALA A 151 -7.06 -4.61 -14.14
CA ALA A 151 -7.18 -3.71 -15.30
C ALA A 151 -8.45 -2.87 -15.24
N ALA A 152 -9.58 -3.44 -14.78
CA ALA A 152 -10.84 -2.72 -14.64
C ALA A 152 -10.77 -1.63 -13.56
N ALA A 153 -10.17 -1.92 -12.39
CA ALA A 153 -9.97 -0.93 -11.34
C ALA A 153 -9.08 0.24 -11.82
N ARG A 154 -7.94 -0.06 -12.47
CA ARG A 154 -7.06 0.97 -13.05
C ARG A 154 -7.76 1.81 -14.11
N ALA A 155 -8.51 1.18 -15.02
CA ALA A 155 -9.26 1.88 -16.05
C ALA A 155 -10.31 2.83 -15.45
N ARG A 156 -11.03 2.38 -14.41
CA ARG A 156 -12.03 3.21 -13.73
C ARG A 156 -11.38 4.38 -13.00
N LEU A 157 -10.27 4.15 -12.29
CA LEU A 157 -9.52 5.22 -11.62
C LEU A 157 -9.08 6.30 -12.63
N VAL A 158 -8.53 5.89 -13.78
CA VAL A 158 -8.13 6.83 -14.84
C VAL A 158 -9.31 7.64 -15.37
N GLN A 159 -10.48 7.03 -15.56
CA GLN A 159 -11.69 7.78 -15.95
C GLN A 159 -12.06 8.86 -14.92
N LEU A 160 -12.01 8.53 -13.64
CA LEU A 160 -12.27 9.49 -12.56
C LEU A 160 -11.22 10.61 -12.53
N MET A 161 -9.94 10.29 -12.74
CA MET A 161 -8.86 11.29 -12.82
C MET A 161 -9.05 12.24 -14.00
N ILE A 162 -9.47 11.72 -15.16
CA ILE A 162 -9.77 12.55 -16.34
C ILE A 162 -10.97 13.47 -16.06
N ALA A 163 -12.02 12.94 -15.41
CA ALA A 163 -13.19 13.74 -15.03
C ALA A 163 -12.84 14.81 -13.98
N ALA A 164 -11.89 14.54 -13.09
CA ALA A 164 -11.37 15.46 -12.08
C ALA A 164 -10.24 16.37 -12.60
N ARG A 165 -10.10 16.55 -13.93
CA ARG A 165 -9.04 17.39 -14.50
C ARG A 165 -9.07 18.80 -13.93
N GLY A 166 -7.92 19.27 -13.43
CA GLY A 166 -7.79 20.57 -12.78
C GLY A 166 -7.99 20.54 -11.25
N ALA A 167 -8.34 19.38 -10.67
CA ALA A 167 -8.27 19.17 -9.24
C ALA A 167 -6.82 19.27 -8.74
N SER A 168 -6.62 19.79 -7.53
CA SER A 168 -5.28 19.89 -6.91
C SER A 168 -4.70 18.51 -6.58
N THR A 169 -5.56 17.52 -6.34
CA THR A 169 -5.22 16.14 -6.00
C THR A 169 -6.24 15.20 -6.62
N PHE A 170 -5.87 13.92 -6.78
CA PHE A 170 -6.80 12.85 -7.07
C PHE A 170 -7.14 12.15 -5.76
N GLY A 171 -8.35 12.39 -5.28
CA GLY A 171 -8.87 11.92 -4.00
C GLY A 171 -8.78 12.97 -2.90
N ASP A 172 -9.68 12.88 -1.92
CA ASP A 172 -9.69 13.71 -0.71
C ASP A 172 -8.48 13.38 0.16
N CYS A 173 -7.67 14.37 0.54
CA CYS A 173 -6.45 14.13 1.33
C CYS A 173 -6.71 13.78 2.80
N GLY A 174 -7.95 13.90 3.28
CA GLY A 174 -8.32 13.71 4.68
C GLY A 174 -7.68 14.74 5.61
N LEU A 175 -7.39 15.94 5.09
CA LEU A 175 -6.85 17.07 5.86
C LEU A 175 -7.96 18.03 6.25
N ASP A 176 -7.66 18.93 7.19
CA ASP A 176 -8.57 20.01 7.58
C ASP A 176 -8.63 21.13 6.54
N ASP A 177 -9.66 21.97 6.70
CA ASP A 177 -9.94 23.09 5.79
C ASP A 177 -8.77 24.10 5.72
N THR A 178 -8.00 24.27 6.80
CA THR A 178 -6.86 25.19 6.82
C THR A 178 -5.76 24.69 5.89
N MET A 179 -5.44 23.39 5.96
CA MET A 179 -4.46 22.76 5.07
C MET A 179 -4.91 22.77 3.61
N ASP A 180 -6.22 22.62 3.37
CA ASP A 180 -6.80 22.68 2.02
C ASP A 180 -6.77 24.10 1.42
N GLU A 181 -7.03 25.12 2.23
CA GLU A 181 -6.87 26.53 1.85
C GLU A 181 -5.41 26.87 1.54
N MET A 182 -4.47 26.41 2.37
CA MET A 182 -3.04 26.57 2.14
C MET A 182 -2.60 25.95 0.81
N ARG A 183 -3.05 24.72 0.51
CA ARG A 183 -2.78 24.04 -0.77
C ARG A 183 -3.31 24.86 -1.94
N THR A 184 -4.54 25.34 -1.84
CA THR A 184 -5.20 26.13 -2.90
C THR A 184 -4.51 27.47 -3.12
N SER A 185 -4.09 28.14 -2.05
CA SER A 185 -3.34 29.39 -2.12
C SER A 185 -2.00 29.21 -2.81
N MET A 186 -1.21 28.22 -2.39
CA MET A 186 0.09 27.95 -2.99
C MET A 186 -0.04 27.51 -4.45
N ARG A 187 -1.04 26.70 -4.79
CA ARG A 187 -1.29 26.29 -6.18
C ARG A 187 -1.56 27.50 -7.08
N ARG A 188 -2.44 28.42 -6.67
CA ARG A 188 -2.72 29.66 -7.41
C ARG A 188 -1.47 30.53 -7.59
N PHE A 189 -0.62 30.60 -6.57
CA PHE A 189 0.65 31.31 -6.68
C PHE A 189 1.56 30.67 -7.74
N VAL A 190 1.74 29.35 -7.68
CA VAL A 190 2.57 28.61 -8.66
C VAL A 190 2.03 28.78 -10.08
N GLU A 191 0.72 28.59 -10.30
CA GLU A 191 0.08 28.78 -11.62
C GLU A 191 0.28 30.21 -12.18
N ALA A 192 0.39 31.21 -11.30
CA ALA A 192 0.53 32.60 -11.71
C ALA A 192 2.00 33.07 -11.85
N LYS A 193 2.98 32.36 -11.29
CA LYS A 193 4.35 32.89 -11.09
C LYS A 193 5.49 31.95 -11.48
N VAL A 194 5.25 30.66 -11.69
CA VAL A 194 6.27 29.64 -12.03
C VAL A 194 5.90 29.01 -13.36
#